data_AF-A0A410UJX9-F1
#
_entry.id   AF-A0A410UJX9-F1
#
_cell.length_a   1.000
_cell.length_b   1.000
_cell.length_c   1.000
_cell.angle_alpha   90.00
_cell.angle_beta   90.00
_cell.angle_gamma   90.00
#
_symmetry.space_group_name_H-M   'P 1'
#
loop_
_entity.id
_entity.type
_entity.pdbx_description
1 polymer ?
#
loop_
_entity_poly.entity_id
_entity_poly.type
_entity_poly.pdbx_seq_one_letter_code
_entity_poly.pdbx_strand_id
1 'polypeptide(L)'
;MTSEEMDAREEFENCFLHFVQALQVLSHDADTQCEEMGNYNTPWEIQRDTAGSGLGSLRLSAPYLSWGQAEKIVDLVAALRRLPKEALSVPVPHMKMIGHAGCITAMNHPAWEPLRKEATQLLVLLEPAIKRNEAYFQEQ
;
A
#
# COMPACT_ATOMS: atom_id res chain seq x y z
N MET A 1 0.43 -27.90 13.54
CA MET A 1 -0.49 -26.92 12.93
C MET A 1 -1.82 -27.58 12.77
N THR A 2 -2.85 -27.05 13.42
CA THR A 2 -4.24 -27.41 13.12
C THR A 2 -4.64 -26.80 11.77
N SER A 3 -5.73 -27.29 11.15
CA SER A 3 -6.29 -26.69 9.93
C SER A 3 -6.61 -25.20 10.08
N GLU A 4 -6.94 -24.75 11.29
CA GLU A 4 -7.28 -23.34 11.59
C GLU A 4 -6.04 -22.44 11.72
N GLU A 5 -4.90 -22.97 12.19
CA GLU A 5 -3.63 -22.22 12.25
C GLU A 5 -3.01 -22.01 10.87
N MET A 6 -3.20 -22.97 9.95
CA MET A 6 -2.82 -22.80 8.54
C MET A 6 -3.59 -21.66 7.90
N ASP A 7 -4.90 -21.56 8.17
CA ASP A 7 -5.76 -20.50 7.63
C ASP A 7 -5.32 -19.10 8.09
N ALA A 8 -5.07 -18.92 9.39
CA ALA A 8 -4.62 -17.64 9.93
C ALA A 8 -3.21 -17.22 9.45
N ARG A 9 -2.31 -18.19 9.26
CA ARG A 9 -0.97 -17.92 8.73
C ARG A 9 -1.05 -17.53 7.26
N GLU A 10 -1.77 -18.30 6.45
CA GLU A 10 -1.95 -18.02 5.02
C GLU A 10 -2.64 -16.67 4.79
N GLU A 11 -3.66 -16.35 5.60
CA GLU A 11 -4.34 -15.05 5.55
C GLU A 11 -3.37 -13.90 5.85
N PHE A 12 -2.50 -14.06 6.87
CA PHE A 12 -1.48 -13.05 7.18
C PHE A 12 -0.50 -12.87 6.01
N GLU A 13 -0.01 -13.97 5.44
CA GLU A 13 0.99 -13.93 4.37
C GLU A 13 0.43 -13.27 3.10
N ASN A 14 -0.82 -13.57 2.74
CA ASN A 14 -1.52 -12.90 1.64
C ASN A 14 -1.78 -11.41 1.93
N CYS A 15 -2.24 -11.07 3.14
CA CYS A 15 -2.43 -9.66 3.52
C CYS A 15 -1.12 -8.87 3.45
N PHE A 16 -0.03 -9.45 3.94
CA PHE A 16 1.27 -8.81 3.92
C PHE A 16 1.82 -8.69 2.48
N LEU A 17 1.65 -9.72 1.65
CA LEU A 17 2.00 -9.66 0.23
C LEU A 17 1.29 -8.52 -0.50
N HIS A 18 -0.05 -8.44 -0.37
CA HIS A 18 -0.83 -7.37 -0.99
C HIS A 18 -0.44 -5.99 -0.45
N PHE A 19 -0.10 -5.89 0.84
CA PHE A 19 0.42 -4.65 1.41
C PHE A 19 1.76 -4.25 0.77
N VAL A 20 2.70 -5.19 0.63
CA VAL A 20 4.00 -4.93 0.00
C VAL A 20 3.84 -4.50 -1.45
N GLN A 21 2.96 -5.15 -2.22
CA GLN A 21 2.66 -4.76 -3.60
C GLN A 21 2.08 -3.34 -3.68
N ALA A 22 1.08 -3.01 -2.84
CA ALA A 22 0.53 -1.66 -2.79
C ALA A 22 1.57 -0.63 -2.35
N LEU A 23 2.48 -1.00 -1.43
CA LEU A 23 3.55 -0.14 -0.94
C LEU A 23 4.62 0.11 -2.02
N GLN A 24 4.93 -0.88 -2.85
CA GLN A 24 5.81 -0.74 -4.02
C GLN A 24 5.23 0.29 -5.00
N VAL A 25 3.96 0.13 -5.39
CA VAL A 25 3.27 1.11 -6.24
C VAL A 25 3.30 2.50 -5.60
N LEU A 26 2.99 2.61 -4.29
CA LEU A 26 3.03 3.89 -3.58
C LEU A 26 4.43 4.54 -3.58
N SER A 27 5.51 3.76 -3.68
CA SER A 27 6.87 4.29 -3.70
C SER A 27 7.28 4.92 -5.04
N HIS A 28 6.58 4.59 -6.13
CA HIS A 28 6.89 5.09 -7.47
C HIS A 28 6.42 6.53 -7.70
N ASP A 29 6.87 7.12 -8.81
CA ASP A 29 6.38 8.41 -9.29
C ASP A 29 4.92 8.33 -9.78
N ALA A 30 4.31 9.49 -10.02
CA ALA A 30 2.90 9.60 -10.37
C ALA A 30 2.52 8.88 -11.68
N ASP A 31 3.38 8.93 -12.70
CA ASP A 31 3.11 8.33 -14.01
C ASP A 31 3.11 6.81 -13.86
N THR A 32 4.17 6.26 -13.27
CA THR A 32 4.31 4.82 -12.99
C THR A 32 3.14 4.31 -12.13
N GLN A 33 2.76 5.05 -11.09
CA GLN A 33 1.59 4.74 -10.26
C GLN A 33 0.30 4.62 -11.06
N CYS A 34 0.06 5.55 -12.00
CA CYS A 34 -1.14 5.52 -12.82
C CYS A 34 -1.13 4.35 -13.80
N GLU A 35 0.02 4.03 -14.38
CA GLU A 35 0.17 2.90 -15.31
C GLU A 35 -0.05 1.55 -14.62
N GLU A 36 0.60 1.32 -13.47
CA GLU A 36 0.49 0.06 -12.72
C GLU A 36 -0.93 -0.19 -12.19
N MET A 37 -1.65 0.88 -11.83
CA MET A 37 -3.04 0.80 -11.38
C MET A 37 -4.06 0.87 -12.54
N GLY A 38 -3.61 0.78 -13.80
CA GLY A 38 -4.51 0.72 -14.95
C GLY A 38 -5.25 2.03 -15.26
N ASN A 39 -4.78 3.16 -14.75
CA ASN A 39 -5.30 4.51 -15.00
C ASN A 39 -6.79 4.68 -14.63
N TYR A 40 -7.23 4.01 -13.57
CA TYR A 40 -8.61 4.03 -13.13
C TYR A 40 -8.69 4.25 -11.62
N ASN A 41 -9.15 5.42 -11.18
CA ASN A 41 -9.25 5.78 -9.76
C ASN A 41 -7.95 5.58 -8.96
N THR A 42 -6.79 5.65 -9.60
CA THR A 42 -5.46 5.35 -9.03
C THR A 42 -5.22 5.93 -7.61
N PRO A 43 -5.46 7.22 -7.31
CA PRO A 43 -5.24 7.78 -5.98
C PRO A 43 -6.08 7.09 -4.89
N TRP A 44 -7.34 6.77 -5.22
CA TRP A 44 -8.25 6.12 -4.28
C TRP A 44 -7.89 4.65 -4.09
N GLU A 45 -7.52 3.95 -5.17
CA GLU A 45 -7.12 2.55 -5.11
C GLU A 45 -5.81 2.38 -4.31
N ILE A 46 -4.78 3.19 -4.57
CA ILE A 46 -3.52 3.15 -3.80
C ILE A 46 -3.80 3.41 -2.32
N GLN A 47 -4.62 4.42 -1.99
CA GLN A 47 -4.98 4.70 -0.59
C GLN A 47 -5.70 3.52 0.06
N ARG A 48 -6.73 2.97 -0.62
CA ARG A 48 -7.54 1.86 -0.11
C ARG A 48 -6.70 0.61 0.07
N ASP A 49 -5.91 0.23 -0.92
CA ASP A 49 -5.19 -1.05 -0.95
C ASP A 49 -4.05 -1.03 0.06
N THR A 50 -3.30 0.08 0.13
CA THR A 50 -2.25 0.25 1.14
C THR A 50 -2.84 0.28 2.56
N ALA A 51 -3.94 1.03 2.79
CA ALA A 51 -4.55 1.11 4.11
C ALA A 51 -5.27 -0.16 4.55
N GLY A 52 -5.92 -0.85 3.62
CA GLY A 52 -6.66 -2.09 3.86
C GLY A 52 -5.72 -3.24 4.19
N SER A 53 -4.78 -3.53 3.29
CA SER A 53 -3.84 -4.64 3.44
C SER A 53 -2.85 -4.39 4.58
N GLY A 54 -2.39 -3.14 4.76
CA GLY A 54 -1.51 -2.74 5.86
C GLY A 54 -2.13 -3.04 7.22
N LEU A 55 -3.37 -2.60 7.46
CA LEU A 55 -4.04 -2.91 8.73
C LEU A 55 -4.50 -4.37 8.84
N GLY A 56 -4.84 -5.01 7.72
CA GLY A 56 -5.15 -6.44 7.69
C GLY A 56 -3.99 -7.27 8.23
N SER A 57 -2.78 -7.03 7.71
CA SER A 57 -1.57 -7.72 8.17
C SER A 57 -1.24 -7.49 9.64
N LEU A 58 -1.59 -6.34 10.22
CA LEU A 58 -1.36 -6.04 11.64
C LEU A 58 -2.43 -6.61 12.60
N ARG A 59 -3.66 -6.82 12.10
CA ARG A 59 -4.75 -7.42 12.90
C ARG A 59 -4.54 -8.91 13.08
N LEU A 60 -3.99 -9.55 12.07
CA LEU A 60 -3.51 -10.92 12.12
C LEU A 60 -2.22 -10.91 12.94
N SER A 61 -1.99 -11.93 13.76
CA SER A 61 -0.81 -12.02 14.62
C SER A 61 0.45 -11.88 13.76
N ALA A 62 1.02 -10.67 13.67
CA ALA A 62 2.05 -10.31 12.70
C ALA A 62 3.40 -10.90 13.15
N PRO A 63 3.66 -12.17 12.84
CA PRO A 63 4.42 -13.02 13.74
C PRO A 63 5.93 -12.78 13.62
N TYR A 64 6.35 -12.06 12.57
CA TYR A 64 7.74 -11.68 12.33
C TYR A 64 7.93 -10.17 12.14
N LEU A 65 6.89 -9.35 12.27
CA LEU A 65 7.05 -7.91 12.26
C LEU A 65 7.54 -7.44 13.64
N SER A 66 8.62 -6.67 13.66
CA SER A 66 9.02 -5.95 14.86
C SER A 66 8.00 -4.86 15.20
N TRP A 67 7.98 -4.45 16.46
CA TRP A 67 7.11 -3.35 16.91
C TRP A 67 7.38 -2.06 16.13
N GLY A 68 8.64 -1.73 15.84
CA GLY A 68 8.99 -0.54 15.05
C GLY A 68 8.53 -0.62 13.58
N GLN A 69 8.53 -1.81 12.98
CA GLN A 69 7.95 -2.02 11.65
C GLN A 69 6.43 -1.84 11.68
N ALA A 70 5.75 -2.42 12.66
CA ALA A 70 4.31 -2.29 12.82
C ALA A 70 3.90 -0.83 13.05
N GLU A 71 4.61 -0.10 13.90
CA GLU A 71 4.38 1.33 14.13
C GLU A 71 4.52 2.15 12.83
N LYS A 72 5.55 1.88 12.02
CA LYS A 72 5.74 2.58 10.75
C LYS A 72 4.66 2.29 9.71
N ILE A 73 4.12 1.07 9.69
CA ILE A 73 2.95 0.74 8.87
C ILE A 73 1.75 1.57 9.34
N VAL A 74 1.50 1.65 10.65
CA VAL A 74 0.39 2.46 11.20
C VAL A 74 0.55 3.94 10.87
N ASP A 75 1.77 4.49 11.02
CA ASP A 75 2.09 5.88 10.70
C ASP A 75 1.74 6.22 9.25
N LEU A 76 2.22 5.40 8.30
CA LEU A 76 1.98 5.58 6.88
C LEU A 76 0.49 5.47 6.53
N VAL A 77 -0.20 4.47 7.07
CA VAL A 77 -1.66 4.30 6.85
C VAL A 77 -2.43 5.50 7.40
N ALA A 78 -2.04 6.03 8.56
CA ALA A 78 -2.65 7.21 9.13
C ALA A 78 -2.39 8.46 8.26
N ALA A 79 -1.19 8.59 7.70
CA ALA A 79 -0.84 9.68 6.79
C ALA A 79 -1.65 9.62 5.48
N LEU A 80 -1.75 8.44 4.86
CA LEU A 80 -2.59 8.21 3.68
C LEU A 80 -4.05 8.59 3.91
N ARG A 81 -4.63 8.21 5.06
CA ARG A 81 -6.02 8.55 5.42
C ARG A 81 -6.26 10.04 5.66
N ARG A 82 -5.21 10.81 5.93
CA ARG A 82 -5.26 12.27 6.10
C ARG A 82 -5.04 13.03 4.80
N LEU A 83 -4.87 12.36 3.67
CA LEU A 83 -4.77 13.03 2.38
C LEU A 83 -5.97 13.96 2.15
N PRO A 84 -5.72 15.18 1.65
CA PRO A 84 -6.80 16.10 1.32
C PRO A 84 -7.65 15.53 0.19
N LYS A 85 -8.92 15.92 0.13
CA LYS A 85 -9.87 15.39 -0.89
C LYS A 85 -9.39 15.67 -2.31
N GLU A 86 -8.71 16.80 -2.48
CA GLU A 86 -8.11 17.28 -3.71
C GLU A 86 -6.94 16.40 -4.19
N ALA A 87 -6.33 15.60 -3.31
CA ALA A 87 -5.33 14.60 -3.68
C ALA A 87 -5.97 13.26 -4.09
N LEU A 88 -7.23 13.03 -3.73
CA LEU A 88 -7.98 11.79 -3.97
C LEU A 88 -9.00 11.92 -5.11
N SER A 89 -9.18 13.13 -5.65
CA SER A 89 -10.15 13.42 -6.70
C SER A 89 -9.60 14.48 -7.65
N VAL A 90 -10.09 14.53 -8.89
CA VAL A 90 -9.68 15.60 -9.80
C VAL A 90 -10.33 16.92 -9.38
N PRO A 91 -9.56 17.99 -9.12
CA PRO A 91 -10.11 19.30 -8.79
C PRO A 91 -10.70 20.05 -10.00
N VAL A 92 -10.57 19.50 -11.20
CA VAL A 92 -10.98 20.13 -12.47
C VAL A 92 -12.43 19.77 -12.79
N PRO A 93 -13.34 20.76 -12.93
CA PRO A 93 -14.71 20.51 -13.34
C PRO A 93 -14.79 19.68 -14.62
N HIS A 94 -15.66 18.66 -14.64
CA HIS A 94 -15.92 17.74 -15.75
C HIS A 94 -14.81 16.74 -16.11
N MET A 95 -13.65 16.80 -15.44
CA MET A 95 -12.63 15.75 -15.59
C MET A 95 -12.98 14.55 -14.70
N LYS A 96 -12.86 13.33 -15.25
CA LYS A 96 -13.16 12.08 -14.55
C LYS A 96 -11.87 11.39 -14.12
N MET A 97 -11.93 10.63 -13.03
CA MET A 97 -10.86 9.72 -12.58
C MET A 97 -10.77 8.43 -13.43
N ILE A 98 -11.17 8.51 -14.71
CA ILE A 98 -11.20 7.39 -15.65
C ILE A 98 -10.28 7.80 -16.80
N GLY A 99 -9.10 7.20 -16.85
CA GLY A 99 -8.04 7.53 -17.80
C GLY A 99 -6.86 8.27 -17.16
N HIS A 100 -5.72 8.18 -17.86
CA HIS A 100 -4.43 8.62 -17.36
C HIS A 100 -4.40 10.11 -16.95
N ALA A 101 -4.97 10.99 -17.78
CA ALA A 101 -4.99 12.44 -17.51
C ALA A 101 -5.71 12.82 -16.19
N GLY A 102 -6.78 12.11 -15.83
CA GLY A 102 -7.48 12.35 -14.56
C GLY A 102 -6.66 11.84 -13.38
N CYS A 103 -6.12 10.63 -13.50
CA CYS A 103 -5.31 10.01 -12.45
C CYS A 103 -4.03 10.82 -12.17
N ILE A 104 -3.27 11.18 -13.21
CA ILE A 104 -2.03 11.94 -13.08
C ILE A 104 -2.27 13.31 -12.44
N THR A 105 -3.40 13.98 -12.77
CA THR A 105 -3.73 15.28 -12.19
C THR A 105 -3.87 15.20 -10.67
N ALA A 106 -4.55 14.17 -10.16
CA ALA A 106 -4.70 13.96 -8.72
C ALA A 106 -3.40 13.43 -8.07
N MET A 107 -2.68 12.50 -8.73
CA MET A 107 -1.42 11.94 -8.23
C MET A 107 -0.28 12.95 -8.19
N ASN A 108 -0.33 14.02 -9.00
CA ASN A 108 0.61 15.13 -8.93
C ASN A 108 0.36 16.12 -7.77
N HIS A 109 -0.70 15.90 -6.97
CA HIS A 109 -0.92 16.70 -5.78
C HIS A 109 0.29 16.55 -4.81
N PRO A 110 0.87 17.65 -4.29
CA PRO A 110 2.11 17.61 -3.52
C PRO A 110 2.03 16.80 -2.22
N ALA A 111 0.82 16.56 -1.70
CA ALA A 111 0.60 15.70 -0.53
C ALA A 111 1.00 14.23 -0.73
N TRP A 112 1.12 13.75 -1.98
CA TRP A 112 1.62 12.40 -2.27
C TRP A 112 3.13 12.26 -2.10
N GLU A 113 3.87 13.35 -2.26
CA GLU A 113 5.34 13.32 -2.30
C GLU A 113 5.99 12.84 -0.99
N PRO A 114 5.55 13.28 0.21
CA PRO A 114 6.04 12.71 1.46
C PRO A 114 5.71 11.22 1.60
N LEU A 115 4.53 10.79 1.13
CA LEU A 115 4.07 9.41 1.24
C LEU A 115 4.88 8.46 0.35
N ARG A 116 5.27 8.89 -0.85
CA ARG A 116 6.19 8.13 -1.73
C ARG A 116 7.53 7.88 -1.06
N LYS A 117 8.07 8.92 -0.39
CA LYS A 117 9.33 8.84 0.35
C LYS A 117 9.22 7.92 1.55
N GLU A 118 8.16 8.06 2.33
CA GLU A 118 7.88 7.18 3.47
C GLU A 118 7.69 5.73 3.02
N ALA A 119 6.99 5.49 1.91
CA ALA A 119 6.83 4.15 1.34
C ALA A 119 8.17 3.53 0.93
N THR A 120 9.03 4.30 0.24
CA THR A 120 10.39 3.87 -0.11
C THR A 120 11.21 3.48 1.12
N GLN A 121 11.15 4.29 2.18
CA GLN A 121 11.86 4.02 3.43
C GLN A 121 11.29 2.80 4.15
N LEU A 122 9.97 2.64 4.13
CA LEU A 122 9.30 1.51 4.74
C LEU A 122 9.62 0.19 4.03
N LEU A 123 9.74 0.18 2.69
CA LEU A 123 10.19 -0.99 1.93
C LEU A 123 11.58 -1.46 2.39
N VAL A 124 12.52 -0.52 2.59
CA VAL A 124 13.86 -0.84 3.11
C VAL A 124 13.77 -1.42 4.53
N LEU A 125 12.96 -0.80 5.40
CA LEU A 125 12.76 -1.29 6.77
C LEU A 125 12.11 -2.69 6.80
N LEU A 126 11.23 -3.00 5.85
CA LEU A 126 10.52 -4.26 5.74
C LEU A 126 11.27 -5.33 4.96
N GLU A 127 12.46 -5.06 4.40
CA GLU A 127 13.21 -6.04 3.59
C GLU A 127 13.35 -7.43 4.26
N PRO A 128 13.66 -7.55 5.57
CA PRO A 128 13.72 -8.86 6.22
C PRO A 128 12.37 -9.58 6.30
N ALA A 129 11.29 -8.82 6.44
CA ALA A 129 9.91 -9.32 6.50
C ALA A 129 9.41 -9.73 5.11
N ILE A 130 9.75 -8.97 4.07
CA ILE A 130 9.46 -9.26 2.66
C ILE A 130 10.11 -10.59 2.27
N LYS A 131 11.40 -10.79 2.56
CA LYS A 131 12.10 -12.05 2.26
C LYS A 131 11.46 -13.26 2.93
N ARG A 132 10.93 -13.11 4.16
CA ARG A 132 10.21 -14.19 4.86
C ARG A 132 8.88 -14.52 4.19
N ASN A 133 8.13 -13.51 3.76
CA ASN A 133 6.88 -13.67 3.02
C ASN A 133 7.11 -14.37 1.68
N GLU A 134 8.14 -13.95 0.94
CA GLU A 134 8.53 -14.57 -0.34
C GLU A 134 8.91 -16.05 -0.16
N ALA A 135 9.70 -16.38 0.86
CA ALA A 135 10.07 -17.77 1.16
C ALA A 135 8.83 -18.62 1.47
N TYR A 136 7.85 -18.09 2.22
CA TYR A 136 6.61 -18.81 2.51
C TYR A 136 5.88 -19.25 1.23
N PHE A 137 5.79 -18.39 0.21
CA PHE A 137 5.12 -18.73 -1.06
C PHE A 137 5.96 -19.60 -2.00
N GLN A 138 7.28 -19.67 -1.80
CA GLN A 138 8.17 -20.56 -2.58
C GLN A 138 8.24 -21.99 -2.03
N GLU A 139 7.90 -22.17 -0.75
CA GLU A 139 7.95 -23.46 -0.05
C GLU A 139 6.62 -24.24 -0.06
N GLN A 140 5.56 -23.68 -0.68
CA GLN A 140 4.28 -24.36 -0.94
C GLN A 140 4.36 -25.28 -2.16
#